data_AF-A0A5U4F8I4-F1
#
_entry.id   AF-A0A5U4F8I4-F1
#
_cell.length_a   1.000
_cell.length_b   1.000
_cell.length_c   1.000
_cell.angle_alpha   90.00
_cell.angle_beta   90.00
_cell.angle_gamma   90.00
#
_symmetry.space_group_name_H-M   'P 1'
#
loop_
_entity.id
_entity.type
_entity.pdbx_description
1 polymer ?
#
loop_
_entity_poly.entity_id
_entity_poly.type
_entity_poly.pdbx_seq_one_letter_code
_entity_poly.pdbx_strand_id
1 'polypeptide(L)' 'MFSLIQRGQLYIDGNGYPVQVHSCSASHVAFRRQDNQIRSVDIGKFNS' A
#
# COMPACT_ATOMS: atom_id res chain seq x y z
N MET A 1 8.01 6.07 12.43
CA MET A 1 8.68 6.49 11.18
C MET A 1 7.56 6.84 10.20
N PHE A 2 7.49 8.09 9.71
CA PHE A 2 6.42 8.50 8.80
C PHE A 2 6.85 8.14 7.37
N SER A 3 6.29 7.06 6.81
CA SER A 3 6.50 6.75 5.40
C SER A 3 5.53 7.59 4.59
N LEU A 4 6.06 8.47 3.74
CA LEU A 4 5.24 9.27 2.83
C LEU A 4 4.67 8.32 1.76
N ILE A 5 3.45 7.85 1.97
CA ILE A 5 2.75 6.96 1.03
C ILE A 5 2.23 7.78 -0.13
N GLN A 6 2.73 7.49 -1.33
CA GLN A 6 2.33 8.19 -2.55
C GLN A 6 1.77 7.22 -3.58
N ARG A 7 0.87 7.72 -4.43
CA ARG A 7 0.35 6.98 -5.57
C ARG A 7 1.47 6.57 -6.52
N GLY A 8 1.42 5.33 -7.00
CA GLY A 8 2.37 4.75 -7.95
C GLY A 8 3.63 4.18 -7.30
N GLN A 9 3.84 4.44 -6.01
CA GLN A 9 5.02 3.99 -5.27
C GLN A 9 4.93 2.49 -4.99
N LEU A 10 6.07 1.81 -5.11
CA LEU A 10 6.22 0.37 -4.87
C LEU A 10 6.76 0.14 -3.47
N TYR A 11 6.14 -0.81 -2.78
CA TYR A 11 6.51 -1.29 -1.45
C TYR A 11 6.65 -2.80 -1.47
N ILE A 12 7.33 -3.34 -0.46
CA ILE A 12 7.37 -4.77 -0.19
C ILE A 12 6.48 -5.01 1.03
N ASP A 13 5.50 -5.90 0.93
CA ASP A 13 4.67 -6.26 2.07
C ASP A 13 5.43 -7.16 3.07
N GLY A 14 4.82 -7.44 4.23
CA GLY A 14 5.43 -8.28 5.27
C GLY A 14 5.74 -9.72 4.82
N ASN A 15 5.22 -10.16 3.67
CA ASN A 15 5.47 -11.48 3.08
C ASN A 15 6.53 -11.43 1.96
N GLY A 16 7.14 -10.27 1.68
CA GLY A 16 8.16 -10.12 0.64
C GLY A 16 7.59 -9.86 -0.76
N TYR A 17 6.29 -9.63 -0.91
CA TYR A 17 5.68 -9.41 -2.21
C TYR A 17 5.62 -7.92 -2.59
N PRO A 18 5.89 -7.57 -3.86
CA PRO A 18 5.76 -6.20 -4.33
C PRO A 18 4.29 -5.78 -4.36
N VAL A 19 4.02 -4.61 -3.80
CA VAL A 19 2.72 -3.95 -3.82
C VAL A 19 2.86 -2.53 -4.36
N GLN A 20 2.00 -2.15 -5.28
CA GLN A 20 1.99 -0.80 -5.86
C GLN A 20 0.81 -0.02 -5.28
N VAL A 21 1.05 1.17 -4.75
CA VAL A 21 -0.03 2.04 -4.28
C VAL A 21 -0.83 2.54 -5.47
N HIS A 22 -2.11 2.20 -5.49
CA HIS A 22 -3.06 2.65 -6.51
C HIS A 22 -3.66 4.02 -6.13
N SER A 23 -4.04 4.20 -4.86
CA SER A 23 -4.52 5.47 -4.33
C SER A 23 -4.34 5.50 -2.81
N CYS A 24 -4.22 6.70 -2.25
CA CYS A 24 -4.06 6.90 -0.81
C CYS A 24 -4.94 8.06 -0.35
N SER A 25 -5.54 7.92 0.83
CA SER A 25 -6.26 8.95 1.55
C SER A 25 -5.69 9.08 2.96
N ALA A 26 -6.19 10.03 3.75
CA ALA A 26 -5.73 10.25 5.11
C ALA A 26 -5.91 9.02 6.03
N SER A 27 -6.85 8.12 5.70
CA SER A 27 -7.18 6.96 6.53
C SER A 27 -6.90 5.62 5.85
N HIS A 28 -6.91 5.55 4.52
CA HIS A 28 -6.80 4.27 3.79
C HIS A 28 -5.79 4.32 2.65
N VAL A 29 -5.22 3.16 2.34
CA VAL A 29 -4.31 2.95 1.23
C VAL A 29 -4.87 1.82 0.38
N ALA A 30 -5.19 2.13 -0.87
CA ALA A 30 -5.50 1.14 -1.89
C ALA A 30 -4.23 0.79 -2.65
N PHE A 31 -3.93 -0.50 -2.77
CA PHE A 31 -2.75 -1.02 -3.45
C PHE A 31 -3.11 -2.21 -4.31
N ARG A 32 -2.25 -2.50 -5.29
CA ARG A 32 -2.35 -3.63 -6.21
C ARG A 32 -1.18 -4.58 -5.99
N ARG A 33 -1.46 -5.88 -5.93
CA ARG A 33 -0.43 -6.93 -5.90
C ARG A 33 -0.29 -7.58 -7.29
N GLN A 34 0.61 -8.56 -7.38
CA GLN A 34 0.85 -9.34 -8.59
C GLN A 34 -0.40 -10.07 -9.11
N ASP A 35 -1.37 -10.37 -8.25
CA ASP A 35 -2.68 -10.94 -8.63
C ASP A 35 -3.58 -9.94 -9.39
N ASN A 36 -3.10 -8.73 -9.66
CA ASN A 36 -3.84 -7.64 -10.29
C ASN A 36 -5.06 -7.15 -9.50
N GLN A 37 -5.29 -7.64 -8.28
CA GLN A 37 -6.40 -7.23 -7.47
C GLN A 37 -6.05 -5.98 -6.68
N ILE A 38 -7.00 -5.04 -6.62
CA ILE A 38 -6.88 -3.86 -5.76
C ILE A 38 -7.44 -4.21 -4.39
N ARG A 39 -6.63 -4.00 -3.37
CA ARG A 39 -6.99 -4.17 -1.95
C ARG A 39 -6.86 -2.84 -1.24
N SER A 40 -7.64 -2.63 -0.19
CA SER A 40 -7.60 -1.43 0.65
C SER A 40 -7.38 -1.81 2.10
N VAL A 41 -6.54 -1.06 2.79
CA VAL A 41 -6.26 -1.22 4.22
C VAL A 41 -6.11 0.15 4.89
N ASP A 42 -6.30 0.21 6.21
CA ASP A 42 -5.98 1.40 6.98
C ASP A 42 -4.51 1.80 6.81
N ILE A 43 -4.25 3.10 6.73
CA ILE A 43 -2.89 3.63 6.59
C ILE A 43 -1.97 3.22 7.75
N GLY A 44 -2.52 3.08 8.96
CA GLY A 44 -1.79 2.58 10.12
C GLY A 44 -1.38 1.11 9.97
N LYS A 45 -2.24 0.27 9.36
CA LYS A 45 -1.91 -1.12 9.06
C LYS A 45 -0.95 -1.25 7.89
N PHE A 46 -1.01 -0.34 6.92
CA PHE A 46 -0.07 -0.32 5.79
C PHE A 46 1.35 0.07 6.22
N ASN A 47 1.47 0.92 7.24
CA ASN A 47 2.76 1.40 7.78
C ASN A 47 3.35 0.52 8.90
N SER A 48 2.60 -0.49 9.38
CA SER A 48 3.05 -1.40 10.44
C SER A 48 3.82 -2.58 9.88
#